data_AF-I4EJ44-F1
#
_entry.id   AF-I4EJ44-F1
#
_cell.length_a   1.000
_cell.length_b   1.000
_cell.length_c   1.000
_cell.angle_alpha   90.00
_cell.angle_beta   90.00
_cell.angle_gamma   90.00
#
_symmetry.space_group_name_H-M   'P 1'
#
loop_
_entity.id
_entity.type
_entity.pdbx_description
1 polymer ?
#
loop_
_entity_poly.entity_id
_entity_poly.type
_entity_poly.pdbx_seq_one_letter_code
_entity_poly.pdbx_strand_id
1 'polypeptide(L)'
;MVEAPPPDELRILTQALQAAEQERRALLAEQFAIPLRIRRAIQMRDCEQLIYLKQRQNELPQHIAAAQVTVLQLRIRLLEIEHRVVADRRQQLQEEVDEAREAYHVACEQWEEAVRVQAAVETRLQIIGRRLSQLKRQLEQARTEDAGDQRPSGR
;
A
#
# COMPACT_ATOMS: atom_id res chain seq x y z
N MET A 1 -5.00 -10.99 -1.10
CA MET A 1 -4.96 -9.58 -1.52
C MET A 1 -6.04 -9.41 -2.55
N VAL A 2 -7.17 -8.81 -2.18
CA VAL A 2 -8.26 -8.54 -3.12
C VAL A 2 -8.04 -7.12 -3.59
N GLU A 3 -7.53 -6.95 -4.81
CA GLU A 3 -7.57 -5.64 -5.48
C GLU A 3 -9.04 -5.24 -5.57
N ALA A 4 -9.42 -4.15 -4.90
CA ALA A 4 -10.73 -3.57 -5.10
C ALA A 4 -10.88 -3.31 -6.62
N PRO A 5 -12.00 -3.72 -7.24
CA PRO A 5 -12.21 -3.45 -8.66
C PRO A 5 -12.06 -1.94 -8.90
N PRO A 6 -11.47 -1.53 -10.04
CA PRO A 6 -11.26 -0.13 -10.32
C PRO A 6 -12.59 0.62 -10.19
N PRO A 7 -12.63 1.77 -9.50
CA PRO A 7 -13.86 2.53 -9.32
C PRO A 7 -14.57 2.72 -10.66
N ASP A 8 -15.90 2.64 -10.66
CA ASP A 8 -16.72 2.72 -11.88
C ASP A 8 -16.37 3.95 -12.75
N GLU A 9 -15.92 5.04 -12.12
CA GLU A 9 -15.38 6.24 -12.77
C GLU A 9 -14.17 5.93 -13.69
N LEU A 10 -13.20 5.10 -13.26
CA LEU A 10 -12.04 4.72 -14.09
C LEU A 10 -12.46 3.91 -15.31
N ARG A 11 -13.42 2.99 -15.16
CA ARG A 11 -13.92 2.20 -16.29
C ARG A 11 -14.60 3.09 -17.32
N ILE A 12 -15.47 4.00 -16.86
CA ILE A 12 -16.18 4.95 -17.72
C ILE A 12 -15.18 5.87 -18.46
N LEU A 13 -14.19 6.42 -17.74
CA LEU A 13 -13.19 7.30 -18.34
C LEU A 13 -12.27 6.58 -19.32
N THR A 14 -11.91 5.33 -19.04
CA THR A 14 -11.10 4.52 -19.96
C THR A 14 -11.86 4.27 -21.27
N GLN A 15 -13.15 3.95 -21.19
CA GLN A 15 -14.00 3.78 -22.38
C GLN A 15 -14.16 5.10 -23.14
N ALA A 16 -14.41 6.21 -22.44
CA ALA A 16 -14.50 7.53 -23.05
C ALA A 16 -13.19 7.92 -23.76
N LEU A 17 -12.04 7.64 -23.14
CA LEU A 17 -10.72 7.89 -23.73
C LEU A 17 -10.51 7.04 -24.99
N GLN A 18 -10.86 5.75 -24.96
CA GLN A 18 -10.77 4.89 -26.13
C GLN A 18 -11.62 5.40 -27.29
N ALA A 19 -12.85 5.85 -27.01
CA ALA A 19 -13.73 6.44 -28.02
C ALA A 19 -13.14 7.73 -28.62
N ALA A 20 -12.67 8.64 -27.77
CA ALA A 20 -12.05 9.90 -28.22
C ALA A 20 -10.76 9.66 -29.04
N GLU A 21 -9.95 8.66 -28.67
CA GLU A 21 -8.77 8.29 -29.45
C GLU A 21 -9.13 7.69 -30.81
N GLN A 22 -10.19 6.88 -30.88
CA GLN A 22 -10.69 6.33 -32.13
C GLN A 22 -11.20 7.43 -33.07
N GLU A 23 -11.96 8.38 -32.54
CA GLU A 23 -12.43 9.56 -33.29
C GLU A 23 -11.24 10.37 -33.84
N ARG A 24 -10.24 10.66 -33.00
CA ARG A 24 -9.03 11.36 -33.45
C ARG A 24 -8.31 10.62 -34.56
N ARG A 25 -8.18 9.29 -34.45
CA ARG A 25 -7.56 8.45 -35.49
C ARG A 25 -8.36 8.49 -36.79
N ALA A 26 -9.69 8.48 -36.72
CA ALA A 26 -10.56 8.59 -37.88
C ALA A 26 -10.37 9.94 -38.61
N LEU A 27 -10.32 11.05 -37.87
CA LEU A 27 -10.07 12.38 -38.44
C LEU A 27 -8.69 12.49 -39.11
N LEU A 28 -7.65 11.93 -38.48
CA LEU A 28 -6.31 11.87 -39.08
C LEU A 28 -6.32 11.03 -40.37
N ALA A 29 -6.96 9.86 -40.35
CA ALA A 29 -7.10 9.04 -41.54
C ALA A 29 -7.87 9.77 -42.67
N GLU A 30 -8.90 10.53 -42.33
CA GLU A 30 -9.64 11.37 -43.28
C GLU A 30 -8.73 12.42 -43.93
N GLN A 31 -7.91 13.12 -43.13
CA GLN A 31 -6.94 14.10 -43.62
C GLN A 31 -6.00 13.52 -44.68
N PHE A 32 -5.51 12.29 -44.47
CA PHE A 32 -4.66 11.60 -45.45
C PHE A 32 -5.43 11.10 -46.68
N ALA A 33 -6.72 10.79 -46.56
CA ALA A 33 -7.54 10.28 -47.65
C ALA A 33 -8.02 11.38 -48.62
N ILE A 34 -8.17 12.63 -48.16
CA ILE A 34 -8.72 13.73 -48.95
C ILE A 34 -7.97 14.00 -50.26
N PRO A 35 -6.62 14.08 -50.31
CA PRO A 35 -5.90 14.33 -51.56
C PRO A 35 -6.18 13.28 -52.64
N LEU A 36 -6.39 12.02 -52.26
CA LEU A 36 -6.77 10.97 -53.20
C LEU A 36 -8.22 11.16 -53.70
N ARG A 37 -9.15 11.49 -52.78
CA ARG A 37 -10.56 11.75 -53.13
C ARG A 37 -10.70 12.96 -54.06
N ILE A 38 -9.90 14.02 -53.84
CA ILE A 38 -9.83 15.21 -54.72
C ILE A 38 -9.37 14.79 -56.12
N ARG A 39 -8.30 13.99 -56.24
CA ARG A 39 -7.81 13.51 -57.55
C ARG A 39 -8.89 12.72 -58.31
N ARG A 40 -9.64 11.86 -57.63
CA ARG A 40 -10.75 11.11 -58.23
C ARG A 40 -11.90 12.02 -58.68
N ALA A 41 -12.28 13.01 -57.87
CA ALA A 41 -13.32 13.96 -58.23
C ALA A 41 -12.94 14.79 -59.47
N ILE A 42 -11.67 15.18 -59.61
CA ILE A 42 -11.15 15.83 -60.83
C ILE A 42 -11.30 14.92 -62.06
N GLN A 43 -10.91 13.65 -61.95
CA GLN A 43 -11.02 12.68 -63.05
C GLN A 43 -12.47 12.48 -63.52
N MET A 44 -13.39 12.44 -62.56
CA MET A 44 -14.83 12.29 -62.81
C MET A 44 -15.51 13.60 -63.22
N ARG A 45 -14.80 14.74 -63.21
CA ARG A 45 -15.33 16.09 -63.44
C ARG A 45 -16.49 16.46 -62.50
N ASP A 46 -16.41 15.99 -61.26
CA ASP A 46 -17.40 16.24 -60.21
C ASP A 46 -17.02 17.49 -59.41
N CYS A 47 -17.57 18.65 -59.85
CA CYS A 47 -17.28 19.94 -59.25
C CYS A 47 -17.89 20.11 -57.85
N GLU A 48 -19.07 19.53 -57.59
CA GLU A 48 -19.74 19.61 -56.29
C GLU A 48 -18.92 18.87 -55.24
N GLN A 49 -18.46 17.66 -55.57
CA GLN A 49 -17.59 16.88 -54.70
C GLN A 49 -16.25 17.59 -54.44
N LEU A 50 -15.71 18.32 -55.42
CA LEU A 50 -14.49 19.11 -55.23
C LEU A 50 -14.68 20.25 -54.23
N ILE A 51 -15.78 21.00 -54.32
CA ILE A 51 -16.10 22.10 -53.39
C ILE A 51 -16.23 21.53 -51.97
N TYR A 52 -17.01 20.47 -51.81
CA TYR A 52 -17.21 19.81 -50.51
C TYR A 52 -15.89 19.33 -49.91
N LEU A 53 -15.06 18.60 -50.67
CA LEU A 53 -13.78 18.09 -50.19
C LEU A 53 -12.80 19.22 -49.82
N LYS A 54 -12.85 20.35 -50.52
CA LYS A 54 -12.04 21.53 -50.21
C LYS A 54 -12.49 22.24 -48.95
N GLN A 55 -13.79 22.42 -48.76
CA GLN A 55 -14.34 22.95 -47.50
C GLN A 55 -13.96 22.04 -46.33
N ARG A 56 -14.17 20.72 -46.49
CA ARG A 56 -13.80 19.73 -45.47
C ARG A 56 -12.31 19.73 -45.14
N GLN A 57 -11.43 19.88 -46.15
CA GLN A 57 -9.99 19.99 -45.96
C GLN A 57 -9.60 21.19 -45.07
N ASN A 58 -10.33 22.30 -45.17
CA ASN A 58 -10.06 23.52 -44.40
C ASN A 58 -10.52 23.40 -42.94
N GLU A 59 -11.61 22.68 -42.68
CA GLU A 59 -12.20 22.52 -41.34
C GLU A 59 -11.51 21.41 -40.51
N LEU A 60 -11.00 20.38 -41.18
CA LEU A 60 -10.38 19.20 -40.54
C LEU A 60 -9.31 19.50 -39.49
N PRO A 61 -8.35 20.42 -39.71
CA PRO A 61 -7.35 20.75 -38.70
C PRO A 61 -7.96 21.20 -37.37
N GLN A 62 -9.07 21.95 -37.41
CA GLN A 62 -9.76 22.42 -36.20
C GLN A 62 -10.42 21.25 -35.47
N HIS A 63 -11.08 20.34 -36.19
CA HIS A 63 -11.65 19.13 -35.59
C HIS A 63 -10.58 18.20 -35.00
N ILE A 64 -9.44 18.04 -35.66
CA ILE A 64 -8.31 17.25 -35.14
C ILE A 64 -7.77 17.87 -33.86
N ALA A 65 -7.63 19.20 -33.81
CA ALA A 65 -7.20 19.91 -32.61
C ALA A 65 -8.20 19.75 -31.46
N ALA A 66 -9.50 19.89 -31.72
CA ALA A 66 -10.56 19.69 -30.72
C ALA A 66 -10.58 18.24 -30.18
N ALA A 67 -10.45 17.25 -31.05
CA ALA A 67 -10.34 15.84 -30.66
C ALA A 67 -9.08 15.60 -29.81
N GLN A 68 -7.95 16.23 -30.16
CA GLN A 68 -6.72 16.15 -29.36
C GLN A 68 -6.90 16.74 -27.96
N VAL A 69 -7.55 17.90 -27.83
CA VAL A 69 -7.86 18.51 -26.53
C VAL A 69 -8.72 17.58 -25.70
N THR A 70 -9.77 17.00 -26.29
CA THR A 70 -10.66 16.05 -25.60
C THR A 70 -9.91 14.83 -25.08
N VAL A 71 -9.04 14.22 -25.91
CA VAL A 71 -8.17 13.10 -25.50
C VAL A 71 -7.25 13.50 -24.34
N LEU A 72 -6.63 14.68 -24.40
CA LEU A 72 -5.75 15.15 -23.33
C LEU A 72 -6.50 15.40 -22.02
N GLN A 73 -7.69 16.00 -22.09
CA GLN A 73 -8.54 16.22 -20.91
C GLN A 73 -8.93 14.90 -20.24
N LEU A 74 -9.33 13.90 -21.02
CA LEU A 74 -9.67 12.56 -20.50
C LEU A 74 -8.45 11.87 -19.88
N ARG A 75 -7.27 11.98 -20.48
CA ARG A 75 -6.02 11.43 -19.93
C ARG A 75 -5.63 12.09 -18.61
N ILE A 76 -5.70 13.43 -18.55
CA ILE A 76 -5.42 14.17 -17.32
C ILE A 76 -6.37 13.71 -16.23
N ARG A 77 -7.67 13.64 -16.52
CA ARG A 77 -8.67 13.24 -15.55
C ARG A 77 -8.46 11.81 -15.03
N LEU A 78 -8.06 10.89 -15.91
CA LEU A 78 -7.73 9.52 -15.54
C LEU A 78 -6.52 9.47 -14.58
N LEU A 79 -5.44 10.20 -14.90
CA LEU A 79 -4.25 10.31 -14.05
C LEU A 79 -4.56 10.96 -12.69
N GLU A 80 -5.45 11.94 -12.63
CA GLU A 80 -5.87 12.56 -11.37
C GLU A 80 -6.54 11.55 -10.43
N ILE A 81 -7.37 10.66 -10.97
CA ILE A 81 -8.04 9.62 -10.17
C ILE A 81 -7.04 8.57 -9.73
N GLU A 82 -6.18 8.08 -10.63
CA GLU A 82 -5.11 7.15 -10.27
C GLU A 82 -4.21 7.71 -9.17
N HIS A 83 -3.83 8.98 -9.28
CA HIS A 83 -3.04 9.66 -8.25
C HIS A 83 -3.75 9.68 -6.89
N ARG A 84 -5.05 10.01 -6.86
CA ARG A 84 -5.84 10.01 -5.61
C ARG A 84 -5.90 8.61 -4.99
N VAL A 85 -6.19 7.58 -5.78
CA VAL A 85 -6.23 6.19 -5.32
C VAL A 85 -4.91 5.76 -4.69
N VAL A 86 -3.79 6.10 -5.35
CA VAL A 86 -2.44 5.78 -4.84
C VAL A 86 -2.12 6.59 -3.57
N ALA A 87 -2.51 7.88 -3.53
CA ALA A 87 -2.30 8.73 -2.36
C ALA A 87 -3.09 8.23 -1.13
N ASP A 88 -4.36 7.87 -1.32
CA ASP A 88 -5.21 7.33 -0.26
C ASP A 88 -4.66 6.01 0.26
N ARG A 89 -4.21 5.12 -0.63
CA ARG A 89 -3.59 3.84 -0.24
C ARG A 89 -2.27 4.05 0.52
N ARG A 90 -1.46 5.02 0.11
CA ARG A 90 -0.24 5.38 0.82
C ARG A 90 -0.55 5.89 2.23
N GLN A 91 -1.58 6.71 2.39
CA GLN A 91 -1.96 7.22 3.71
C GLN A 91 -2.41 6.08 4.63
N GLN A 92 -3.26 5.16 4.15
CA GLN A 92 -3.67 3.97 4.92
C GLN A 92 -2.47 3.13 5.37
N LEU A 93 -1.52 2.86 4.46
CA LEU A 93 -0.32 2.11 4.80
C LEU A 93 0.57 2.84 5.81
N GLN A 94 0.59 4.17 5.78
CA GLN A 94 1.33 4.96 6.75
C GLN A 94 0.71 4.83 8.15
N GLU A 95 -0.62 4.90 8.25
CA GLU A 95 -1.35 4.68 9.50
C GLU A 95 -1.10 3.25 10.05
N GLU A 96 -1.19 2.22 9.20
CA GLU A 96 -0.87 0.83 9.56
C GLU A 96 0.58 0.67 10.09
N VAL A 97 1.56 1.36 9.46
CA VAL A 97 2.96 1.34 9.89
C VAL A 97 3.15 2.05 11.23
N ASP A 98 2.47 3.17 11.44
CA ASP A 98 2.59 3.94 12.68
C ASP A 98 1.96 3.16 13.85
N GLU A 99 0.80 2.52 13.66
CA GLU A 99 0.21 1.59 14.64
C GLU A 99 1.15 0.42 14.97
N ALA A 100 1.77 -0.20 13.96
CA ALA A 100 2.72 -1.29 14.16
C ALA A 100 3.98 -0.85 14.93
N ARG A 101 4.45 0.39 14.71
CA ARG A 101 5.58 0.98 15.43
C ARG A 101 5.23 1.22 16.90
N GLU A 102 4.06 1.78 17.18
CA GLU A 102 3.60 1.97 18.56
C GLU A 102 3.48 0.64 19.29
N ALA A 103 2.87 -0.37 18.68
CA ALA A 103 2.76 -1.71 19.24
C ALA A 103 4.14 -2.34 19.52
N TYR A 104 5.10 -2.14 18.62
CA TYR A 104 6.49 -2.59 18.82
C TYR A 104 7.14 -1.89 20.01
N HIS A 105 7.00 -0.58 20.16
CA HIS A 105 7.53 0.16 21.29
C HIS A 105 6.94 -0.33 22.62
N VAL A 106 5.62 -0.52 22.69
CA VAL A 106 4.95 -1.08 23.89
C VAL A 106 5.48 -2.48 24.20
N ALA A 107 5.68 -3.34 23.20
CA ALA A 107 6.25 -4.67 23.39
C ALA A 107 7.69 -4.64 23.92
N CYS A 108 8.51 -3.69 23.45
CA CYS A 108 9.85 -3.47 23.98
C CYS A 108 9.84 -3.05 25.45
N GLU A 109 8.97 -2.11 25.84
CA GLU A 109 8.83 -1.68 27.23
C GLU A 109 8.38 -2.83 28.15
N GLN A 110 7.41 -3.62 27.70
CA GLN A 110 6.94 -4.80 28.43
C GLN A 110 8.03 -5.86 28.59
N TRP A 111 8.83 -6.07 27.54
CA TRP A 111 9.97 -6.99 27.58
C TRP A 111 11.05 -6.53 28.56
N GLU A 112 11.41 -5.24 28.53
CA GLU A 112 12.37 -4.67 29.48
C GLU A 112 11.89 -4.81 30.93
N GLU A 113 10.60 -4.57 31.19
CA GLU A 113 10.03 -4.75 32.51
C GLU A 113 10.04 -6.23 32.95
N ALA A 114 9.70 -7.15 32.06
CA ALA A 114 9.76 -8.58 32.34
C ALA A 114 11.20 -9.02 32.70
N VAL A 115 12.22 -8.50 31.99
CA VAL A 115 13.64 -8.76 32.30
C VAL A 115 14.01 -8.22 33.68
N ARG A 116 13.56 -7.01 34.05
CA ARG A 116 13.79 -6.44 35.39
C ARG A 116 13.14 -7.28 36.49
N VAL A 117 11.89 -7.70 36.28
CA VAL A 117 11.16 -8.56 37.22
C VAL A 117 11.85 -9.91 37.37
N GLN A 118 12.30 -10.53 36.27
CA GLN A 118 13.06 -11.78 36.32
C GLN A 118 14.33 -11.64 37.17
N ALA A 119 15.13 -10.59 36.94
CA ALA A 119 16.35 -10.34 37.72
C ALA A 119 16.06 -10.15 39.23
N ALA A 120 14.95 -9.49 39.57
CA ALA A 120 14.52 -9.31 40.96
C ALA A 120 14.10 -10.66 41.60
N VAL A 121 13.37 -11.50 40.86
CA VAL A 121 12.96 -12.84 41.32
C VAL A 121 14.18 -13.74 41.51
N GLU A 122 15.13 -13.75 40.58
CA GLU A 122 16.39 -14.50 40.70
C GLU A 122 17.19 -14.08 41.93
N THR A 123 17.30 -12.78 42.18
CA THR A 123 17.94 -12.23 43.39
C THR A 123 17.24 -12.74 44.66
N ARG A 124 15.89 -12.72 44.68
CA ARG A 124 15.11 -13.20 45.82
C ARG A 124 15.26 -14.70 46.05
N LEU A 125 15.29 -15.50 44.98
CA LEU A 125 15.54 -16.94 45.04
C LEU A 125 16.92 -17.24 45.65
N GLN A 126 17.96 -16.50 45.26
CA GLN A 126 19.29 -16.64 45.85
C GLN A 126 19.29 -16.32 47.36
N ILE A 127 18.62 -15.26 47.79
CA ILE A 127 18.51 -14.90 49.21
C ILE A 127 17.79 -16.00 50.00
N ILE A 128 16.65 -16.49 49.49
CA ILE A 128 15.90 -17.57 50.12
C ILE A 128 16.74 -18.86 50.17
N GLY A 129 17.45 -19.22 49.10
CA GLY A 129 18.32 -20.39 49.04
C GLY A 129 19.46 -20.35 50.08
N ARG A 130 20.06 -19.16 50.29
CA ARG A 130 21.07 -18.96 51.35
C ARG A 130 20.49 -19.14 52.74
N ARG A 131 19.33 -18.54 53.03
CA ARG A 131 18.64 -18.69 54.33
C ARG A 131 18.23 -20.13 54.59
N LEU A 132 17.69 -20.82 53.59
CA LEU A 132 17.29 -22.23 53.70
C LEU A 132 18.50 -23.12 54.00
N SER A 133 19.64 -22.87 53.36
CA SER A 133 20.89 -23.58 53.65
C SER A 133 21.39 -23.34 55.07
N GLN A 134 21.30 -22.10 55.57
CA GLN A 134 21.64 -21.77 56.97
C GLN A 134 20.73 -22.50 57.97
N LEU A 135 19.41 -22.45 57.76
CA LEU A 135 18.44 -23.15 58.62
C LEU A 135 18.63 -24.68 58.60
N LYS A 136 18.97 -25.27 57.45
CA LYS A 136 19.30 -26.70 57.36
C LYS A 136 20.51 -27.07 58.20
N ARG A 137 21.57 -26.27 58.17
CA ARG A 137 22.77 -26.48 59.02
C ARG A 137 22.44 -26.34 60.51
N GLN A 138 21.66 -25.34 60.88
CA GLN A 138 21.21 -25.15 62.27
C GLN A 138 20.37 -26.34 62.76
N LEU A 139 19.47 -26.86 61.91
CA LEU A 139 18.68 -28.04 62.22
C LEU A 139 19.56 -29.28 62.42
N GLU A 140 20.57 -29.49 61.57
CA GLU A 140 21.52 -30.60 61.72
C GLU A 140 22.31 -30.50 63.02
N GLN A 141 22.79 -29.30 63.38
CA GLN A 141 23.49 -29.03 64.65
C GLN A 141 22.61 -29.34 65.85
N ALA A 142 21.38 -28.80 65.87
CA ALA A 142 20.44 -29.04 66.97
C ALA A 142 20.12 -30.55 67.13
N ARG A 143 19.97 -31.29 66.02
CA ARG A 143 19.78 -32.74 66.06
C ARG A 143 20.98 -33.50 66.64
N THR A 144 22.21 -33.08 66.35
CA THR A 144 23.42 -33.70 66.92
C THR A 144 23.62 -33.37 68.39
N GLU A 145 23.18 -32.20 68.85
CA GLU A 145 23.20 -31.79 70.26
C GLU A 145 22.17 -32.58 71.08
N ASP A 146 20.94 -32.72 70.59
CA ASP A 146 19.90 -33.55 71.21
C ASP A 146 20.29 -35.04 71.29
N ALA A 147 20.97 -35.55 70.25
CA ALA A 147 21.50 -36.93 70.26
C ALA A 147 22.71 -37.08 71.20
N GLY A 148 23.45 -36.00 71.48
CA GLY A 148 24.57 -35.96 72.42
C GLY A 148 24.14 -35.96 73.89
N ASP A 149 22.99 -35.35 74.19
CA ASP A 149 22.36 -35.36 75.53
C ASP A 149 21.63 -36.68 75.85
N GLN A 150 21.35 -37.52 74.85
CA GLN A 150 20.94 -38.93 75.05
C GLN A 150 22.11 -39.88 75.29
N ARG A 151 23.21 -39.44 75.92
CA ARG A 151 24.15 -40.41 76.49
C ARG A 151 23.39 -41.19 77.58
N PRO A 152 23.41 -42.54 77.54
CA PRO A 152 22.74 -43.32 78.57
C PRO A 152 23.35 -42.92 79.91
N SER A 153 22.52 -42.36 80.77
CA SER A 153 22.69 -42.34 82.22
C SER A 153 22.65 -43.81 82.70
N GLY A 154 23.64 -44.58 82.29
CA GLY A 154 23.87 -45.97 82.63
C GLY A 154 25.12 -46.04 83.50
N ARG A 155 24.88 -46.46 84.74
CA ARG A 155 25.86 -46.82 85.76
C ARG A 155 26.95 -47.75 85.24
#